data_AF-M8BJM8-F1
#
_entry.id   AF-M8BJM8-F1
#
_cell.length_a   1.000
_cell.length_b   1.000
_cell.length_c   1.000
_cell.angle_alpha   90.00
_cell.angle_beta   90.00
_cell.angle_gamma   90.00
#
_symmetry.space_group_name_H-M   'P 1'
#
loop_
_entity.id
_entity.type
_entity.pdbx_description
1 polymer ?
#
loop_
_entity_poly.entity_id
_entity_poly.type
_entity_poly.pdbx_seq_one_letter_code
_entity_poly.pdbx_strand_id
1 'polypeptide(L)'
;MEAVNMSAAADWSGLPQDLLLAIMAALDVPSLVRSGAVCTSWRDAYNTFRLPALKQAPCLLYACDEYGPNDAALYCPSTNATFRVPYPGPPHEKRSFVFSCHGWVFVTDEVGDPHLLNPITGVQMRAPASQDDHGLR
;
A
#
# COMPACT_ATOMS: atom_id res chain seq x y z
N MET A 1 6.94 29.66 -38.38
CA MET A 1 6.85 28.21 -38.10
C MET A 1 7.47 27.98 -36.74
N GLU A 2 6.68 28.13 -35.69
CA GLU A 2 7.13 27.74 -34.34
C GLU A 2 7.02 26.23 -34.21
N ALA A 3 8.11 25.62 -33.75
CA ALA A 3 8.14 24.20 -33.45
C ALA A 3 7.25 23.93 -32.24
N VAL A 4 6.14 23.23 -32.47
CA VAL A 4 5.34 22.65 -31.39
C VAL A 4 6.20 21.58 -30.72
N ASN A 5 6.75 21.91 -29.54
CA ASN A 5 7.53 20.98 -28.76
C ASN A 5 6.60 19.89 -28.21
N MET A 6 6.84 18.65 -28.64
CA MET A 6 6.06 17.49 -28.26
C MET A 6 6.52 17.03 -26.86
N SER A 7 5.59 17.09 -25.89
CA SER A 7 5.69 16.70 -24.47
C SER A 7 6.32 17.69 -23.46
N ALA A 8 5.82 18.92 -23.36
CA ALA A 8 5.86 19.60 -22.07
C ALA A 8 4.92 18.85 -21.11
N ALA A 9 5.47 18.11 -20.14
CA ALA A 9 4.65 17.51 -19.10
C ALA A 9 3.83 18.63 -18.42
N ALA A 10 2.51 18.45 -18.32
CA ALA A 10 1.67 19.43 -17.63
C ALA A 10 2.15 19.56 -16.18
N ASP A 11 2.39 20.80 -15.73
CA ASP A 11 2.79 21.05 -14.36
C ASP A 11 1.58 20.97 -13.44
N TRP A 12 1.39 19.80 -12.83
CA TRP A 12 0.33 19.53 -11.86
C TRP A 12 0.67 20.00 -10.44
N SER A 13 1.88 20.55 -10.22
CA SER A 13 2.29 21.01 -8.89
C SER A 13 1.61 22.32 -8.47
N GLY A 14 1.19 23.14 -9.45
CA GLY A 14 0.50 24.42 -9.25
C GLY A 14 -1.02 24.32 -9.12
N LEU A 15 -1.60 23.13 -8.99
CA LEU A 15 -3.04 22.97 -8.78
C LEU A 15 -3.47 23.57 -7.42
N PRO A 16 -4.61 24.30 -7.36
CA PRO A 16 -5.27 24.67 -6.12
C PRO A 16 -5.49 23.48 -5.17
N GLN A 17 -5.38 23.73 -3.86
CA GLN A 17 -5.45 22.67 -2.85
C GLN A 17 -6.80 21.93 -2.83
N ASP A 18 -7.89 22.62 -3.08
CA ASP A 18 -9.24 22.05 -3.19
C ASP A 18 -9.34 21.06 -4.36
N LEU A 19 -8.74 21.36 -5.51
CA LEU A 19 -8.66 20.41 -6.64
C LEU A 19 -7.80 19.19 -6.29
N LEU A 20 -6.67 19.39 -5.60
CA LEU A 20 -5.85 18.27 -5.14
C LEU A 20 -6.63 17.37 -4.18
N LEU A 21 -7.37 17.93 -3.22
CA LEU A 21 -8.20 17.15 -2.30
C LEU A 21 -9.34 16.41 -3.01
N ALA A 22 -9.95 17.02 -4.03
CA ALA A 22 -10.95 16.37 -4.87
C ALA A 22 -10.36 15.17 -5.64
N ILE A 23 -9.13 15.31 -6.17
CA ILE A 23 -8.39 14.21 -6.78
C ILE A 23 -8.12 13.12 -5.73
N MET A 24 -7.61 13.48 -4.54
CA MET A 24 -7.34 12.51 -3.46
C MET A 24 -8.59 11.69 -3.09
N ALA A 25 -9.76 12.31 -3.10
CA ALA A 25 -11.02 11.64 -2.81
C ALA A 25 -11.46 10.64 -3.88
N ALA A 26 -11.00 10.80 -5.12
CA ALA A 26 -11.30 9.92 -6.24
C ALA A 26 -10.27 8.78 -6.42
N LEU A 27 -9.12 8.86 -5.76
CA LEU A 27 -8.08 7.84 -5.84
C LEU A 27 -8.43 6.62 -4.98
N ASP A 28 -8.06 5.44 -5.49
CA ASP A 28 -8.00 4.26 -4.64
C ASP A 28 -6.93 4.41 -3.56
N VAL A 29 -7.01 3.59 -2.51
CA VAL A 29 -6.07 3.67 -1.38
C VAL A 29 -4.60 3.56 -1.84
N PRO A 30 -4.22 2.63 -2.74
CA PRO A 30 -2.85 2.57 -3.24
C PRO A 30 -2.40 3.84 -3.97
N SER A 31 -3.22 4.37 -4.89
CA SER A 31 -2.86 5.59 -5.64
C SER A 31 -2.85 6.81 -4.73
N LEU A 32 -3.75 6.88 -3.75
CA LEU A 32 -3.76 7.92 -2.73
C LEU A 32 -2.45 7.91 -1.91
N VAL A 33 -1.92 6.74 -1.53
CA VAL A 33 -0.63 6.67 -0.83
C VAL A 33 0.52 7.09 -1.76
N ARG A 34 0.50 6.65 -3.03
CA ARG A 34 1.54 7.01 -4.02
C ARG A 34 1.52 8.49 -4.39
N SER A 35 0.37 9.15 -4.29
CA SER A 35 0.21 10.58 -4.60
C SER A 35 1.13 11.45 -3.74
N GLY A 36 1.39 11.05 -2.49
CA GLY A 36 2.30 11.76 -1.59
C GLY A 36 3.79 11.70 -1.98
N ALA A 37 4.15 10.89 -2.97
CA ALA A 37 5.50 10.81 -3.54
C ALA A 37 5.68 11.66 -4.81
N VAL A 38 4.62 12.32 -5.33
CA VAL A 38 4.67 13.09 -6.58
C VAL A 38 5.48 14.38 -6.42
N CYS A 39 5.04 15.27 -5.53
CA CYS A 39 5.71 16.53 -5.21
C CYS A 39 5.24 17.06 -3.84
N THR A 40 5.75 18.21 -3.40
CA THR A 40 5.43 18.79 -2.08
C THR A 40 3.94 19.13 -1.94
N SER A 41 3.33 19.80 -2.92
CA SER A 41 1.90 20.17 -2.86
C SER A 41 0.97 18.96 -2.80
N TRP A 42 1.31 17.90 -3.54
CA TRP A 42 0.58 16.63 -3.50
C TRP A 42 0.77 15.88 -2.17
N ARG A 43 1.98 15.92 -1.61
CA ARG A 43 2.25 15.36 -0.26
C ARG A 43 1.47 16.09 0.83
N ASP A 44 1.38 17.41 0.75
CA ASP A 44 0.62 18.21 1.70
C ASP A 44 -0.88 17.94 1.59
N ALA A 45 -1.41 17.83 0.37
CA ALA A 45 -2.79 17.41 0.12
C ALA A 45 -3.06 15.99 0.65
N TYR A 46 -2.16 15.03 0.42
CA TYR A 46 -2.24 13.68 0.96
C TYR A 46 -2.30 13.67 2.51
N ASN A 47 -1.40 14.40 3.16
CA ASN A 47 -1.36 14.51 4.62
C ASN A 47 -2.61 15.19 5.20
N THR A 48 -3.12 16.20 4.50
CA THR A 48 -4.34 16.94 4.87
C THR A 48 -5.58 16.07 4.71
N PHE A 49 -5.61 15.22 3.67
CA PHE A 49 -6.78 14.44 3.30
C PHE A 49 -7.17 13.50 4.44
N ARG A 50 -6.52 12.35 4.67
CA ARG A 50 -7.12 11.31 5.55
C ARG A 50 -6.20 10.23 6.10
N LEU A 51 -5.07 10.59 6.72
CA LEU A 51 -4.36 9.56 7.51
C LEU A 51 -5.19 8.95 8.66
N PRO A 52 -6.08 9.67 9.39
CA PRO A 52 -6.78 9.05 10.53
C PRO A 52 -7.77 7.94 10.13
N ALA A 53 -8.60 8.17 9.11
CA ALA A 53 -9.68 7.25 8.75
C ALA A 53 -9.16 5.93 8.14
N LEU A 54 -8.14 6.00 7.26
CA LEU A 54 -7.50 4.81 6.70
C LEU A 54 -6.63 4.07 7.71
N LYS A 55 -6.09 4.77 8.73
CA LYS A 55 -5.39 4.13 9.85
C LYS A 55 -6.33 3.42 10.83
N GLN A 56 -7.61 3.79 10.87
CA GLN A 56 -8.57 3.29 11.86
C GLN A 56 -9.54 2.23 11.32
N ALA A 57 -9.75 2.14 10.00
CA ALA A 57 -10.67 1.16 9.43
C ALA A 57 -9.96 -0.20 9.22
N PRO A 58 -10.48 -1.31 9.79
CA PRO A 58 -9.96 -2.63 9.50
C PRO A 58 -10.20 -2.95 8.01
N CYS A 59 -9.13 -3.22 7.26
CA CYS A 59 -9.20 -3.68 5.87
C CYS A 59 -9.01 -5.20 5.81
N LEU A 60 -9.71 -5.87 4.89
CA LEU A 60 -9.60 -7.30 4.67
C LEU A 60 -8.63 -7.57 3.52
N LEU A 61 -7.53 -8.28 3.80
CA LEU A 61 -6.62 -8.80 2.79
C LEU A 61 -6.96 -10.27 2.51
N TYR A 62 -7.19 -10.63 1.26
CA TYR A 62 -7.53 -12.01 0.87
C TYR A 62 -6.94 -12.37 -0.51
N ALA A 63 -6.75 -13.67 -0.74
CA ALA A 63 -6.33 -14.18 -2.04
C ALA A 63 -7.50 -14.08 -3.04
N CYS A 64 -7.23 -13.63 -4.26
CA CYS A 64 -8.23 -13.52 -5.31
C CYS A 64 -7.70 -14.24 -6.56
N ASP A 65 -8.35 -15.35 -6.94
CA ASP A 65 -7.90 -16.21 -8.03
C ASP A 65 -7.77 -15.46 -9.36
N GLU A 66 -8.60 -14.43 -9.57
CA GLU A 66 -8.58 -13.57 -10.75
C GLU A 66 -7.32 -12.69 -10.86
N TYR A 67 -6.66 -12.39 -9.74
CA TYR A 67 -5.47 -11.52 -9.72
C TYR A 67 -4.18 -12.30 -9.95
N GLY A 68 -4.22 -13.62 -9.79
CA GLY A 68 -3.07 -14.51 -9.93
C GLY A 68 -2.20 -14.58 -8.67
N PRO A 69 -1.11 -15.35 -8.69
CA PRO A 69 -0.40 -15.79 -7.48
C PRO A 69 0.43 -14.70 -6.78
N ASN A 70 0.64 -13.55 -7.44
CA ASN A 70 1.52 -12.47 -6.98
C ASN A 70 0.74 -11.24 -6.51
N ASP A 71 -0.59 -11.29 -6.48
CA ASP A 71 -1.44 -10.15 -6.14
C ASP A 71 -2.60 -10.60 -5.25
N ALA A 72 -2.89 -9.80 -4.24
CA ALA A 72 -4.01 -10.02 -3.33
C ALA A 72 -5.09 -8.95 -3.55
N ALA A 73 -6.28 -9.21 -3.02
CA ALA A 73 -7.33 -8.23 -2.91
C ALA A 73 -7.31 -7.61 -1.50
N LEU A 74 -7.37 -6.28 -1.45
CA LEU A 74 -7.53 -5.50 -0.23
C LEU A 74 -8.89 -4.79 -0.26
N TYR A 75 -9.82 -5.28 0.54
CA TYR A 75 -11.13 -4.65 0.72
C TYR A 75 -11.11 -3.67 1.89
N CYS A 76 -11.56 -2.44 1.63
CA CYS A 76 -11.64 -1.36 2.61
C CYS A 76 -13.11 -1.02 2.91
N PRO A 77 -13.64 -1.37 4.10
CA PRO A 77 -15.04 -1.10 4.45
C PRO A 77 -15.39 0.39 4.48
N SER A 78 -14.44 1.27 4.85
CA SER A 78 -14.69 2.72 4.91
C SER A 78 -14.88 3.36 3.54
N THR A 79 -14.32 2.77 2.48
CA THR A 79 -14.50 3.23 1.10
C THR A 79 -15.43 2.32 0.29
N ASN A 80 -15.86 1.20 0.87
CA ASN A 80 -16.63 0.14 0.20
C ASN A 80 -16.02 -0.26 -1.16
N ALA A 81 -14.71 -0.44 -1.19
CA ALA A 81 -13.96 -0.71 -2.41
C ALA A 81 -12.90 -1.78 -2.19
N THR A 82 -12.64 -2.56 -3.24
CA THR A 82 -11.59 -3.58 -3.30
C THR A 82 -10.50 -3.16 -4.26
N PHE A 83 -9.25 -3.28 -3.82
CA PHE A 83 -8.09 -2.90 -4.62
C PHE A 83 -7.18 -4.10 -4.82
N ARG A 84 -6.61 -4.23 -6.02
CA ARG A 84 -5.52 -5.17 -6.28
C ARG A 84 -4.24 -4.62 -5.68
N VAL A 85 -3.60 -5.43 -4.84
CA VAL A 85 -2.36 -5.06 -4.16
C VAL A 85 -1.26 -6.06 -4.43
N PRO A 86 0.01 -5.60 -4.52
CA PRO A 86 1.14 -6.50 -4.69
C PRO A 86 1.21 -7.48 -3.52
N TYR A 87 1.40 -8.75 -3.85
CA TYR A 87 1.66 -9.82 -2.90
C TYR A 87 2.96 -10.53 -3.25
N PRO A 88 4.13 -9.89 -2.99
CA PRO A 88 5.41 -10.44 -3.38
C PRO A 88 5.75 -11.71 -2.61
N GLY A 89 6.16 -12.78 -3.31
CA GLY A 89 6.74 -14.04 -2.80
C GLY A 89 5.93 -15.29 -3.14
N PRO A 90 6.06 -16.44 -2.42
CA PRO A 90 5.45 -17.69 -2.85
C PRO A 90 3.92 -17.61 -2.92
N PRO A 91 3.27 -18.46 -3.77
CA PRO A 91 1.82 -18.44 -4.01
C PRO A 91 1.01 -18.43 -2.71
N HIS A 92 -0.17 -17.80 -2.74
CA HIS A 92 -1.06 -17.63 -1.59
C HIS A 92 -1.30 -18.89 -0.77
N GLU A 93 -1.37 -20.05 -1.42
CA GLU A 93 -1.61 -21.38 -0.83
C GLU A 93 -0.53 -21.84 0.15
N LYS A 94 0.64 -21.18 0.13
CA LYS A 94 1.85 -21.60 0.86
C LYS A 94 2.22 -20.64 2.00
N ARG A 95 1.35 -19.70 2.34
CA ARG A 95 1.62 -18.66 3.34
C ARG A 95 0.60 -18.66 4.47
N SER A 96 1.10 -18.51 5.69
CA SER A 96 0.28 -18.27 6.87
C SER A 96 0.30 -16.78 7.21
N PHE A 97 -0.88 -16.23 7.49
CA PHE A 97 -1.04 -14.89 8.04
C PHE A 97 -1.17 -14.99 9.55
N VAL A 98 -0.22 -14.41 10.28
CA VAL A 98 -0.16 -14.57 11.74
C VAL A 98 -0.81 -13.39 12.45
N PHE A 99 -0.57 -12.16 11.99
CA PHE A 99 -1.09 -10.96 12.62
C PHE A 99 -0.99 -9.72 11.70
N SER A 100 -1.72 -8.65 12.05
CA SER A 100 -1.65 -7.34 11.42
C SER A 100 -1.51 -6.23 12.46
N CYS A 101 -0.56 -5.31 12.28
CA CYS A 101 -0.46 -4.09 13.09
C CYS A 101 0.06 -2.91 12.28
N HIS A 102 -0.46 -1.71 12.55
CA HIS A 102 0.00 -0.46 11.92
C HIS A 102 0.08 -0.51 10.37
N GLY A 103 -0.77 -1.30 9.72
CA GLY A 103 -0.77 -1.47 8.26
C GLY A 103 0.25 -2.48 7.73
N TRP A 104 0.94 -3.20 8.60
CA TRP A 104 1.85 -4.29 8.26
C TRP A 104 1.21 -5.64 8.58
N VAL A 105 1.47 -6.60 7.71
CA VAL A 105 1.03 -7.99 7.84
C VAL A 105 2.25 -8.86 8.08
N PHE A 106 2.18 -9.70 9.10
CA PHE A 106 3.21 -10.71 9.36
C PHE A 106 2.90 -11.97 8.56
N VAL A 107 3.86 -12.37 7.73
CA VAL A 107 3.74 -13.47 6.76
C VAL A 107 4.94 -14.40 6.94
N THR A 108 4.71 -15.72 6.95
CA THR A 108 5.79 -16.72 6.90
C THR A 108 5.90 -17.32 5.50
N ASP A 109 7.11 -17.61 5.04
CA ASP A 109 7.33 -18.35 3.80
C ASP A 109 7.22 -19.89 4.00
N GLU A 110 7.56 -20.66 2.96
CA GLU A 110 7.53 -22.13 2.99
C GLU A 110 8.50 -22.74 4.02
N VAL A 111 9.57 -22.03 4.37
CA VAL A 111 10.60 -22.45 5.34
C VAL A 111 10.24 -21.98 6.75
N GLY A 112 9.17 -21.20 6.90
CA GLY A 112 8.75 -20.60 8.17
C GLY A 112 9.49 -19.31 8.50
N ASP A 113 10.26 -18.76 7.56
CA ASP A 113 11.01 -17.52 7.76
C ASP A 113 10.01 -16.33 7.81
N PRO A 114 10.07 -15.49 8.85
CA PRO A 114 9.10 -14.43 9.05
C PRO A 114 9.43 -13.16 8.24
N HIS A 115 8.39 -12.56 7.68
CA HIS A 115 8.44 -11.33 6.91
C HIS A 115 7.34 -10.36 7.32
N LEU A 116 7.66 -9.07 7.23
CA LEU A 116 6.68 -7.98 7.31
C LEU A 116 6.37 -7.53 5.88
N LEU A 117 5.09 -7.53 5.54
CA LEU A 117 4.56 -7.03 4.27
C LEU A 117 3.68 -5.81 4.53
N ASN A 118 3.89 -4.73 3.81
CA ASN A 118 2.93 -3.64 3.72
C ASN A 118 2.07 -3.84 2.47
N PRO A 119 0.78 -4.22 2.60
CA PRO A 119 -0.06 -4.52 1.44
C PRO A 119 -0.33 -3.31 0.54
N ILE A 120 -0.29 -2.09 1.09
CA ILE A 120 -0.60 -0.89 0.30
C ILE A 120 0.61 -0.49 -0.55
N THR A 121 1.81 -0.60 0.00
CA THR A 121 3.05 -0.20 -0.69
C THR A 121 3.74 -1.36 -1.42
N GLY A 122 3.43 -2.61 -1.08
CA GLY A 122 4.11 -3.80 -1.56
C GLY A 122 5.51 -3.99 -0.95
N VAL A 123 5.92 -3.15 0.00
CA VAL A 123 7.23 -3.26 0.65
C VAL A 123 7.28 -4.52 1.51
N GLN A 124 8.31 -5.34 1.32
CA GLN A 124 8.60 -6.51 2.13
C GLN A 124 9.92 -6.32 2.87
N MET A 125 9.94 -6.66 4.15
CA MET A 125 11.15 -6.69 4.97
C MET A 125 11.23 -8.01 5.72
N ARG A 126 12.44 -8.55 5.89
CA ARG A 126 12.65 -9.67 6.80
C ARG A 126 12.30 -9.19 8.22
N ALA A 127 11.46 -9.93 8.92
CA ALA A 127 11.24 -9.63 10.33
C ALA A 127 12.57 -9.84 11.07
N PRO A 128 12.87 -9.04 12.11
CA PRO A 128 14.00 -9.36 12.97
C PRO A 128 13.82 -10.80 13.47
N ALA A 129 14.88 -11.60 13.38
CA ALA A 129 14.86 -12.95 13.95
C ALA A 129 14.39 -12.84 15.40
N SER A 130 13.50 -13.73 15.83
CA SER A 130 13.30 -13.90 17.27
C SER A 130 14.70 -14.14 17.85
N GLN A 131 15.12 -13.31 18.79
CA GLN A 131 16.19 -13.71 19.68
C GLN A 131 15.64 -14.90 20.43
N ASP A 132 15.83 -16.10 19.87
CA ASP A 132 15.79 -17.30 20.68
C ASP A 132 16.93 -17.11 21.68
N ASP A 133 16.53 -16.76 22.89
CA ASP A 133 17.35 -16.84 24.08
C ASP A 133 17.76 -18.30 24.23
N HIS A 134 18.83 -18.68 23.53
CA HIS A 134 19.64 -19.85 23.88
C HIS A 134 20.40 -19.51 25.16
N GLY A 135 19.63 -19.33 26.23
CA GLY A 135 20.07 -18.90 27.54
C GLY A 135 19.04 -19.35 28.57
N LEU A 136 19.39 -20.41 29.30
CA LEU A 136 18.75 -20.87 30.55
C LEU A 136 17.53 -21.81 30.40
N ARG A 137 17.79 -23.11 30.19
CA ARG A 137 17.87 -24.10 31.29
C ARG A 137 18.26 -25.49 30.79
#